data_AF-A0A437ANM0-F1
#
_entry.id   AF-A0A437ANM0-F1
#
_cell.length_a   1.000
_cell.length_b   1.000
_cell.length_c   1.000
_cell.angle_alpha   90.00
_cell.angle_beta   90.00
_cell.angle_gamma   90.00
#
_symmetry.space_group_name_H-M   'P 1'
#
loop_
_entity.id
_entity.type
_entity.pdbx_description
1 polymer ?
#
loop_
_entity_poly.entity_id
_entity_poly.type
_entity_poly.pdbx_seq_one_letter_code
_entity_poly.pdbx_strand_id
1 'polypeptide(L)'
;MTEIFKILKQDKYTRTSILKLSTDVELPRFMPVATYASMKSVPFEYVDTNLFLCNAYHCRKLKNLKEFMGTDKNILTDSGGFQIGSLNNVKVLEEGVLFDDDGKINLFTPEDSMKTQIMLGSNIIMQLDDVVNPKSDYETVKEATLRSLRWLKRCLKFFNEFSKETMNLEKENEFHTKKIKQSSQFVKNNQILMPIIQGGCFLDLRDLSIKSILELNPPAIAIGGLSGGEDKTLMFKTILHCTKQIKNIPIYVMGIGYPEDVLLSFALGCDMMDCVYPTRTARFGKMFDDFGDINLLKPLKDRKKSECQCFTCKNYSLEYLGLIKNTTNFCSLVSIHNLFYMNELGRRVRETINDGSFDLFLKKYFENRYNFDVPCWVKEVLSWVEIKF
;
A
#
# COMPACT_ATOMS: atom_id res chain seq x y z
N MET A 1 -23.96 16.76 0.53
CA MET A 1 -23.24 15.92 -0.46
C MET A 1 -22.40 14.92 0.31
N THR A 2 -22.30 13.65 -0.10
CA THR A 2 -21.51 12.64 0.63
C THR A 2 -20.05 12.71 0.19
N GLU A 3 -19.19 13.22 1.06
CA GLU A 3 -17.73 13.27 0.91
C GLU A 3 -17.15 11.86 0.70
N ILE A 4 -16.15 11.74 -0.20
CA ILE A 4 -15.45 10.48 -0.53
C ILE A 4 -14.67 9.94 0.67
N PHE A 5 -14.18 10.83 1.52
CA PHE A 5 -13.43 10.52 2.72
C PHE A 5 -14.14 11.12 3.93
N LYS A 6 -14.25 10.35 5.02
CA LYS A 6 -14.85 10.82 6.27
C LYS A 6 -14.00 10.40 7.45
N ILE A 7 -13.43 11.36 8.17
CA ILE A 7 -12.79 11.11 9.47
C ILE A 7 -13.89 10.81 10.50
N LEU A 8 -13.72 9.74 11.26
CA LEU A 8 -14.62 9.32 12.33
C LEU A 8 -14.11 9.80 13.69
N LYS A 9 -12.83 9.59 13.97
CA LYS A 9 -12.15 10.03 15.18
C LYS A 9 -10.69 10.32 14.88
N GLN A 10 -10.11 11.28 15.57
CA GLN A 10 -8.69 11.62 15.46
C GLN A 10 -8.03 11.48 16.83
N ASP A 11 -6.81 10.93 16.85
CA ASP A 11 -5.94 10.86 18.01
C ASP A 11 -4.59 11.47 17.67
N LYS A 12 -4.31 12.68 18.18
CA LYS A 12 -3.13 13.52 17.89
C LYS A 12 -2.77 13.58 16.39
N TYR A 13 -1.98 12.61 15.93
CA TYR A 13 -1.43 12.49 14.57
C TYR A 13 -2.12 11.43 13.70
N THR A 14 -2.78 10.44 14.31
CA THR A 14 -3.48 9.35 13.62
C THR A 14 -4.98 9.54 13.64
N ARG A 15 -5.72 8.76 12.83
CA ARG A 15 -7.17 8.92 12.69
C ARG A 15 -7.86 7.64 12.25
N THR A 16 -9.08 7.41 12.71
CA THR A 16 -10.00 6.45 12.10
C THR A 16 -10.85 7.16 11.06
N SER A 17 -11.06 6.51 9.92
CA SER A 17 -11.79 7.11 8.81
C SER A 17 -12.42 6.08 7.90
N ILE A 18 -13.31 6.54 7.02
CA ILE A 18 -13.96 5.75 5.98
C ILE A 18 -13.63 6.38 4.62
N LEU A 19 -13.07 5.57 3.73
CA LEU A 19 -12.94 5.87 2.30
C LEU A 19 -14.07 5.19 1.52
N LYS A 20 -14.89 5.98 0.84
CA LYS A 20 -16.05 5.49 0.08
C LYS A 20 -15.64 5.12 -1.34
N LEU A 21 -15.64 3.82 -1.62
CA LEU A 21 -15.44 3.25 -2.96
C LEU A 21 -16.71 2.47 -3.36
N SER A 22 -16.56 1.35 -4.09
CA SER A 22 -17.69 0.45 -4.36
C SER A 22 -18.26 -0.13 -3.07
N THR A 23 -17.37 -0.51 -2.15
CA THR A 23 -17.69 -0.78 -0.74
C THR A 23 -16.87 0.16 0.14
N ASP A 24 -17.42 0.53 1.30
CA ASP A 24 -16.75 1.45 2.22
C ASP A 24 -15.51 0.78 2.83
N VAL A 25 -14.37 1.47 2.82
CA VAL A 25 -13.08 1.00 3.35
C VAL A 25 -12.78 1.71 4.67
N GLU A 26 -12.68 0.93 5.74
CA GLU A 26 -12.22 1.44 7.04
C GLU A 26 -10.71 1.61 7.06
N LEU A 27 -10.26 2.76 7.57
CA LEU A 27 -8.85 3.14 7.71
C LEU A 27 -8.53 3.51 9.17
N PRO A 28 -7.29 3.29 9.63
CA PRO A 28 -6.15 2.82 8.84
C PRO A 28 -6.17 1.32 8.51
N ARG A 29 -5.50 0.92 7.42
CA ARG A 29 -5.49 -0.47 6.92
C ARG A 29 -4.19 -0.82 6.16
N PHE A 30 -3.79 -2.09 6.28
CA PHE A 30 -2.83 -2.72 5.38
C PHE A 30 -3.53 -3.37 4.18
N MET A 31 -2.99 -3.20 2.97
CA MET A 31 -3.51 -3.73 1.72
C MET A 31 -2.68 -4.94 1.25
N PRO A 32 -3.27 -6.14 1.17
CA PRO A 32 -2.62 -7.30 0.56
C PRO A 32 -2.34 -7.08 -0.93
N VAL A 33 -1.20 -7.58 -1.39
CA VAL A 33 -0.75 -7.46 -2.78
C VAL A 33 -1.06 -8.72 -3.58
N ALA A 34 -1.91 -8.55 -4.60
CA ALA A 34 -2.30 -9.53 -5.60
C ALA A 34 -1.60 -9.23 -6.94
N THR A 35 -0.29 -9.49 -7.01
CA THR A 35 0.58 -9.09 -8.14
C THR A 35 0.04 -9.44 -9.52
N TYR A 36 -0.58 -10.61 -9.69
CA TYR A 36 -1.12 -11.06 -11.00
C TYR A 36 -2.65 -11.15 -10.99
N ALA A 37 -3.32 -10.22 -10.31
CA ALA A 37 -4.73 -10.37 -9.93
C ALA A 37 -4.97 -11.66 -9.12
N SER A 38 -3.92 -12.12 -8.43
CA SER A 38 -3.92 -13.31 -7.58
C SER A 38 -2.86 -13.12 -6.50
N MET A 39 -3.21 -13.42 -5.25
CA MET A 39 -2.26 -13.42 -4.15
C MET A 39 -1.42 -14.70 -4.21
N LYS A 40 -0.11 -14.55 -4.04
CA LYS A 40 0.78 -15.72 -3.99
C LYS A 40 0.39 -16.61 -2.81
N SER A 41 0.11 -17.88 -3.10
CA SER A 41 -0.23 -18.96 -2.16
C SER A 41 -1.56 -18.84 -1.38
N VAL A 42 -2.42 -17.85 -1.64
CA VAL A 42 -3.66 -17.70 -0.84
C VAL A 42 -4.85 -17.35 -1.73
N PRO A 43 -5.94 -18.14 -1.71
CA PRO A 43 -7.21 -17.75 -2.33
C PRO A 43 -7.84 -16.54 -1.62
N PHE A 44 -8.52 -15.67 -2.38
CA PHE A 44 -9.07 -14.40 -1.87
C PHE A 44 -10.09 -14.54 -0.74
N GLU A 45 -10.81 -15.66 -0.68
CA GLU A 45 -11.81 -15.95 0.36
C GLU A 45 -11.21 -16.06 1.77
N TYR A 46 -9.93 -16.42 1.88
CA TYR A 46 -9.23 -16.54 3.16
C TYR A 46 -8.58 -15.23 3.64
N VAL A 47 -8.75 -14.14 2.91
CA VAL A 47 -8.14 -12.85 3.24
C VAL A 47 -9.21 -11.83 3.59
N ASP A 48 -9.23 -11.47 4.87
CA ASP A 48 -10.15 -10.50 5.46
C ASP A 48 -9.77 -9.06 5.11
N THR A 49 -9.95 -8.72 3.83
CA THR A 49 -9.81 -7.35 3.33
C THR A 49 -10.89 -7.04 2.31
N ASN A 50 -11.21 -5.75 2.21
CA ASN A 50 -12.10 -5.16 1.22
C ASN A 50 -11.38 -4.21 0.25
N LEU A 51 -10.04 -4.13 0.34
CA LEU A 51 -9.18 -3.40 -0.59
C LEU A 51 -7.89 -4.19 -0.82
N PHE A 52 -7.53 -4.41 -2.09
CA PHE A 52 -6.29 -5.08 -2.51
C PHE A 52 -5.48 -4.18 -3.44
N LEU A 53 -4.18 -4.44 -3.52
CA LEU A 53 -3.34 -3.90 -4.57
C LEU A 53 -3.11 -4.94 -5.67
N CYS A 54 -3.38 -4.59 -6.92
CA CYS A 54 -2.97 -5.33 -8.12
C CYS A 54 -1.88 -4.55 -8.86
N ASN A 55 -1.00 -5.26 -9.55
CA ASN A 55 0.02 -4.61 -10.37
C ASN A 55 -0.51 -4.34 -11.79
N ALA A 56 -0.55 -3.09 -12.23
CA ALA A 56 -1.10 -2.76 -13.55
C ALA A 56 -0.28 -3.35 -14.69
N TYR A 57 1.06 -3.35 -14.58
CA TYR A 57 1.93 -3.86 -15.64
C TYR A 57 1.70 -5.35 -15.91
N HIS A 58 1.66 -6.18 -14.89
CA HIS A 58 1.41 -7.62 -15.01
C HIS A 58 -0.02 -7.92 -15.46
N CYS A 59 -0.98 -7.11 -15.01
CA CYS A 59 -2.38 -7.27 -15.38
C CYS A 59 -2.76 -6.66 -16.73
N ARG A 60 -1.85 -5.97 -17.44
CA ARG A 60 -2.16 -5.15 -18.64
C ARG A 60 -2.88 -5.85 -19.79
N LYS A 61 -2.83 -7.18 -19.84
CA LYS A 61 -3.49 -8.01 -20.86
C LYS A 61 -4.92 -8.43 -20.46
N LEU A 62 -5.34 -8.17 -19.22
CA LEU A 62 -6.67 -8.46 -18.72
C LEU A 62 -7.66 -7.38 -19.16
N LYS A 63 -8.92 -7.76 -19.37
CA LYS A 63 -9.99 -6.82 -19.72
C LYS A 63 -10.52 -6.08 -18.49
N ASN A 64 -10.86 -6.81 -17.43
CA ASN A 64 -11.43 -6.28 -16.19
C ASN A 64 -10.92 -7.11 -15.00
N LEU A 65 -10.42 -6.45 -13.95
CA LEU A 65 -9.83 -7.15 -12.80
C LEU A 65 -10.88 -7.84 -11.93
N LYS A 66 -12.01 -7.18 -11.66
CA LYS A 66 -13.05 -7.72 -10.77
C LYS A 66 -13.70 -8.97 -11.36
N GLU A 67 -13.97 -8.95 -12.66
CA GLU A 67 -14.46 -10.11 -13.40
C GLU A 67 -13.43 -11.25 -13.37
N PHE A 68 -12.17 -10.96 -13.70
CA PHE A 68 -11.12 -11.97 -13.72
C PHE A 68 -10.88 -12.61 -12.35
N MET A 69 -10.96 -11.82 -11.28
CA MET A 69 -10.76 -12.27 -9.90
C MET A 69 -12.01 -12.90 -9.30
N GLY A 70 -13.19 -12.75 -9.93
CA GLY A 70 -14.47 -13.18 -9.36
C GLY A 70 -14.80 -12.48 -8.03
N THR A 71 -14.45 -11.20 -7.88
CA THR A 71 -14.65 -10.46 -6.61
C THR A 71 -15.22 -9.06 -6.83
N ASP A 72 -16.11 -8.63 -5.94
CA ASP A 72 -16.68 -7.28 -5.89
C ASP A 72 -15.86 -6.29 -5.05
N LYS A 73 -14.90 -6.81 -4.29
CA LYS A 73 -14.01 -6.06 -3.39
C LYS A 73 -13.27 -4.93 -4.12
N ASN A 74 -12.84 -3.92 -3.37
CA ASN A 74 -12.16 -2.79 -3.98
C ASN A 74 -10.74 -3.16 -4.41
N ILE A 75 -10.29 -2.54 -5.49
CA ILE A 75 -8.95 -2.76 -6.05
C ILE A 75 -8.26 -1.42 -6.25
N LEU A 76 -7.02 -1.33 -5.77
CA LEU A 76 -6.05 -0.32 -6.16
C LEU A 76 -5.11 -0.95 -7.19
N THR A 77 -4.83 -0.25 -8.29
CA THR A 77 -3.75 -0.62 -9.21
C THR A 77 -2.58 0.32 -9.05
N ASP A 78 -1.37 -0.22 -8.94
CA ASP A 78 -0.17 0.61 -9.09
C ASP A 78 0.00 1.10 -10.55
N SER A 79 0.97 1.97 -10.79
CA SER A 79 1.20 2.53 -12.13
C SER A 79 1.96 1.58 -13.07
N GLY A 80 2.58 0.53 -12.53
CA GLY A 80 3.52 -0.35 -13.21
C GLY A 80 4.96 0.18 -13.33
N GLY A 81 5.22 1.44 -12.96
CA GLY A 81 6.52 2.09 -13.15
C GLY A 81 7.66 1.41 -12.38
N PHE A 82 7.43 1.06 -11.11
CA PHE A 82 8.43 0.37 -10.27
C PHE A 82 8.86 -0.98 -10.85
N GLN A 83 7.92 -1.75 -11.39
CA GLN A 83 8.18 -3.08 -11.94
C GLN A 83 8.92 -2.98 -13.27
N ILE A 84 8.56 -2.01 -14.12
CA ILE A 84 9.33 -1.72 -15.34
C ILE A 84 10.75 -1.28 -14.98
N GLY A 85 10.91 -0.43 -13.95
CA GLY A 85 12.20 0.00 -13.43
C GLY A 85 13.10 -1.12 -12.90
N SER A 86 12.54 -2.30 -12.61
CA SER A 86 13.29 -3.49 -12.19
C SER A 86 13.75 -4.40 -13.33
N LEU A 87 13.39 -4.08 -14.59
CA LEU A 87 13.83 -4.81 -15.78
C LEU A 87 15.25 -4.41 -16.20
N ASN A 88 15.84 -5.18 -17.11
CA ASN A 88 17.15 -4.86 -17.69
C ASN A 88 17.02 -3.70 -18.69
N ASN A 89 18.10 -2.91 -18.83
CA ASN A 89 18.23 -1.85 -19.84
C ASN A 89 17.10 -0.80 -19.82
N VAL A 90 16.73 -0.34 -18.63
CA VAL A 90 15.70 0.70 -18.45
C VAL A 90 16.31 2.09 -18.61
N LYS A 91 15.64 2.95 -19.39
CA LYS A 91 15.97 4.37 -19.52
C LYS A 91 14.71 5.21 -19.35
N VAL A 92 14.75 6.15 -18.41
CA VAL A 92 13.66 7.11 -18.22
C VAL A 92 13.87 8.32 -19.14
N LEU A 93 12.83 8.68 -19.88
CA LEU A 93 12.77 9.84 -20.79
C LEU A 93 11.65 10.78 -20.34
N GLU A 94 11.50 11.95 -20.96
CA GLU A 94 10.35 12.81 -20.64
C GLU A 94 9.04 12.19 -21.12
N GLU A 95 9.07 11.45 -22.23
CA GLU A 95 7.90 10.80 -22.84
C GLU A 95 7.38 9.63 -22.00
N GLY A 96 8.26 8.90 -21.31
CA GLY A 96 7.93 7.72 -20.54
C GLY A 96 9.16 6.88 -20.19
N VAL A 97 8.94 5.62 -19.84
CA VAL A 97 9.99 4.66 -19.50
C VAL A 97 10.26 3.75 -20.70
N LEU A 98 11.49 3.79 -21.21
CA LEU A 98 11.98 2.89 -22.25
C LEU A 98 12.60 1.66 -21.60
N PHE A 99 12.25 0.46 -22.06
CA PHE A 99 12.76 -0.79 -21.52
C PHE A 99 12.79 -1.88 -22.57
N ASP A 100 13.61 -2.89 -22.33
CA ASP A 100 13.69 -4.11 -23.13
C ASP A 100 12.80 -5.21 -22.50
N ASP A 101 11.86 -5.73 -23.28
CA ASP A 101 10.99 -6.86 -22.92
C ASP A 101 11.26 -7.98 -23.93
N ASP A 102 12.12 -8.94 -23.56
CA ASP A 102 12.53 -10.09 -24.37
C ASP A 102 13.08 -9.73 -25.77
N GLY A 103 13.96 -8.72 -25.85
CA GLY A 103 14.62 -8.27 -27.07
C GLY A 103 13.81 -7.23 -27.86
N LYS A 104 12.63 -6.84 -27.37
CA LYS A 104 11.80 -5.78 -27.95
C LYS A 104 11.87 -4.54 -27.08
N ILE A 105 12.32 -3.44 -27.68
CA ILE A 105 12.30 -2.12 -27.05
C ILE A 105 10.85 -1.61 -27.01
N ASN A 106 10.36 -1.31 -25.81
CA ASN A 106 9.04 -0.75 -25.58
C ASN A 106 9.15 0.59 -24.84
N LEU A 107 8.26 1.53 -25.15
CA LEU A 107 8.07 2.77 -24.40
C LEU A 107 6.74 2.67 -23.65
N PHE A 108 6.77 2.88 -22.34
CA PHE A 108 5.56 2.93 -21.52
C PHE A 108 5.37 4.34 -20.96
N THR A 109 4.29 4.98 -21.38
CA THR A 109 4.01 6.38 -21.08
C THR A 109 3.02 6.56 -19.93
N PRO A 110 2.94 7.75 -19.31
CA PRO A 110 1.86 8.13 -18.40
C PRO A 110 0.46 7.83 -18.96
N GLU A 111 0.23 8.07 -20.25
CA GLU A 111 -1.04 7.81 -20.93
C GLU A 111 -1.32 6.32 -21.09
N ASP A 112 -0.31 5.50 -21.41
CA ASP A 112 -0.45 4.05 -21.47
C ASP A 112 -0.82 3.48 -20.09
N SER A 113 -0.16 3.95 -19.03
CA SER A 113 -0.49 3.55 -17.65
C SER A 113 -1.92 3.90 -17.28
N MET A 114 -2.37 5.13 -17.58
CA MET A 114 -3.75 5.55 -17.33
C MET A 114 -4.74 4.70 -18.12
N LYS A 115 -4.50 4.51 -19.42
CA LYS A 115 -5.35 3.67 -20.27
C LYS A 115 -5.48 2.26 -19.72
N THR A 116 -4.36 1.62 -19.36
CA THR A 116 -4.36 0.28 -18.76
C THR A 116 -5.20 0.24 -17.49
N GLN A 117 -4.96 1.14 -16.54
CA GLN A 117 -5.67 1.14 -15.25
C GLN A 117 -7.17 1.47 -15.37
N ILE A 118 -7.55 2.38 -16.28
CA ILE A 118 -8.96 2.70 -16.58
C ILE A 118 -9.69 1.47 -17.14
N MET A 119 -9.03 0.76 -18.06
CA MET A 119 -9.56 -0.46 -18.67
C MET A 119 -9.71 -1.57 -17.64
N LEU A 120 -8.70 -1.78 -16.78
CA LEU A 120 -8.73 -2.79 -15.72
C LEU A 120 -9.86 -2.60 -14.69
N GLY A 121 -10.45 -1.41 -14.59
CA GLY A 121 -11.63 -1.16 -13.77
C GLY A 121 -11.36 -1.14 -12.25
N SER A 122 -10.14 -0.81 -11.83
CA SER A 122 -9.79 -0.63 -10.41
C SER A 122 -10.45 0.61 -9.81
N ASN A 123 -10.73 0.58 -8.51
CA ASN A 123 -11.35 1.69 -7.78
C ASN A 123 -10.39 2.86 -7.52
N ILE A 124 -9.11 2.55 -7.32
CA ILE A 124 -8.04 3.53 -7.18
C ILE A 124 -6.98 3.22 -8.24
N ILE A 125 -6.58 4.23 -8.99
CA ILE A 125 -5.51 4.17 -9.98
C ILE A 125 -4.41 5.14 -9.58
N MET A 126 -3.16 4.81 -9.88
CA MET A 126 -1.99 5.57 -9.45
C MET A 126 -1.32 6.23 -10.64
N GLN A 127 -0.87 7.49 -10.49
CA GLN A 127 -0.08 8.13 -11.55
C GLN A 127 1.19 7.33 -11.87
N LEU A 128 1.66 7.38 -13.12
CA LEU A 128 3.03 6.98 -13.41
C LEU A 128 3.98 8.03 -12.83
N ASP A 129 5.07 7.55 -12.23
CA ASP A 129 6.09 8.34 -11.57
C ASP A 129 7.49 7.86 -11.97
N ASP A 130 8.45 8.76 -11.83
CA ASP A 130 9.85 8.47 -12.08
C ASP A 130 10.51 7.95 -10.80
N VAL A 131 10.69 6.63 -10.75
CA VAL A 131 11.19 5.94 -9.57
C VAL A 131 12.71 5.97 -9.55
N VAL A 132 13.27 6.61 -8.52
CA VAL A 132 14.72 6.63 -8.25
C VAL A 132 15.04 5.93 -6.93
N ASN A 133 16.29 5.47 -6.81
CA ASN A 133 16.76 4.92 -5.53
C ASN A 133 16.72 6.03 -4.46
N PRO A 134 16.19 5.78 -3.25
CA PRO A 134 16.17 6.78 -2.18
C PRO A 134 17.56 7.30 -1.76
N LYS A 135 18.63 6.58 -2.12
CA LYS A 135 20.03 6.96 -1.90
C LYS A 135 20.69 7.68 -3.08
N SER A 136 19.96 7.93 -4.17
CA SER A 136 20.46 8.73 -5.28
C SER A 136 20.79 10.16 -4.83
N ASP A 137 21.68 10.82 -5.58
CA ASP A 137 22.06 12.19 -5.31
C ASP A 137 20.89 13.17 -5.50
N TYR A 138 21.05 14.37 -4.94
CA TYR A 138 20.01 15.39 -4.93
C TYR A 138 19.51 15.78 -6.32
N GLU A 139 20.40 15.95 -7.31
CA GLU A 139 20.00 16.39 -8.65
C GLU A 139 19.23 15.29 -9.38
N THR A 140 19.65 14.02 -9.21
CA THR A 140 18.88 12.87 -9.71
C THR A 140 17.47 12.83 -9.11
N VAL A 141 17.35 12.97 -7.78
CA VAL A 141 16.04 12.93 -7.10
C VAL A 141 15.18 14.14 -7.46
N LYS A 142 15.79 15.31 -7.62
CA LYS A 142 15.11 16.54 -8.03
C LYS A 142 14.54 16.42 -9.43
N GLU A 143 15.31 15.94 -10.40
CA GLU A 143 14.80 15.76 -11.75
C GLU A 143 13.67 14.73 -11.80
N ALA A 144 13.80 13.60 -11.09
CA ALA A 144 12.73 12.61 -11.01
C ALA A 144 11.45 13.17 -10.34
N THR A 145 11.61 14.01 -9.32
CA THR A 145 10.49 14.70 -8.66
C THR A 145 9.79 15.65 -9.64
N LEU A 146 10.56 16.48 -10.36
CA LEU A 146 10.01 17.41 -11.35
C LEU A 146 9.32 16.69 -12.52
N ARG A 147 9.93 15.60 -13.02
CA ARG A 147 9.35 14.75 -14.06
C ARG A 147 8.06 14.10 -13.61
N SER A 148 8.02 13.57 -12.39
CA SER A 148 6.81 12.97 -11.80
C SER A 148 5.65 13.98 -11.68
N LEU A 149 5.94 15.26 -11.41
CA LEU A 149 4.93 16.32 -11.41
C LEU A 149 4.44 16.66 -12.84
N ARG A 150 5.32 16.65 -13.84
CA ARG A 150 4.93 16.82 -15.26
C ARG A 150 4.08 15.63 -15.73
N TRP A 151 4.46 14.41 -15.36
CA TRP A 151 3.72 13.19 -15.65
C TRP A 151 2.36 13.14 -14.95
N LEU A 152 2.25 13.63 -13.72
CA LEU A 152 0.95 13.78 -13.05
C LEU A 152 -0.01 14.64 -13.89
N LYS A 153 0.45 15.78 -14.43
CA LYS A 153 -0.39 16.65 -15.28
C LYS A 153 -0.86 15.91 -16.53
N ARG A 154 0.02 15.10 -17.14
CA ARG A 154 -0.32 14.24 -18.29
C ARG A 154 -1.35 13.17 -17.92
N CYS A 155 -1.14 12.45 -16.82
CA CYS A 155 -2.09 11.47 -16.31
C CYS A 155 -3.46 12.09 -16.06
N LEU A 156 -3.51 13.23 -15.38
CA LEU A 156 -4.75 13.92 -15.03
C LEU A 156 -5.49 14.43 -16.26
N LYS A 157 -4.77 14.97 -17.25
CA LYS A 157 -5.35 15.39 -18.54
C LYS A 157 -5.97 14.18 -19.25
N PHE A 158 -5.20 13.11 -19.43
CA PHE A 158 -5.69 11.90 -20.10
C PHE A 158 -6.89 11.28 -19.38
N PHE A 159 -6.84 11.18 -18.04
CA PHE A 159 -7.93 10.65 -17.22
C PHE A 159 -9.23 11.43 -17.44
N ASN A 160 -9.16 12.76 -17.51
CA ASN A 160 -10.33 13.62 -17.73
C ASN A 160 -10.83 13.61 -19.18
N GLU A 161 -9.97 13.43 -20.17
CA GLU A 161 -10.35 13.43 -21.59
C GLU A 161 -10.82 12.05 -22.08
N PHE A 162 -10.30 10.95 -21.52
CA PHE A 162 -10.57 9.59 -22.00
C PHE A 162 -12.04 9.17 -21.81
N SER A 163 -12.71 8.73 -22.87
CA SER A 163 -14.05 8.14 -22.79
C SER A 163 -14.06 6.70 -23.31
N LYS A 164 -14.69 5.78 -22.55
CA LYS A 164 -14.83 4.36 -22.94
C LYS A 164 -15.73 4.18 -24.17
N GLU A 165 -16.66 5.10 -24.40
CA GLU A 165 -17.60 5.11 -25.54
C GLU A 165 -16.87 5.17 -26.89
N THR A 166 -15.68 5.78 -26.94
CA THR A 166 -14.87 5.86 -28.17
C THR A 166 -14.29 4.50 -28.60
N MET A 167 -14.38 3.44 -27.78
CA MET A 167 -13.75 2.14 -28.04
C MET A 167 -14.72 0.98 -28.36
N ASN A 168 -16.03 1.20 -28.56
CA ASN A 168 -17.01 0.14 -28.87
C ASN A 168 -16.93 -1.09 -27.93
N LEU A 169 -16.72 -0.86 -26.63
CA LEU A 169 -16.67 -1.94 -25.66
C LEU A 169 -18.11 -2.30 -25.23
N GLU A 170 -18.44 -3.59 -25.28
CA GLU A 170 -19.73 -4.13 -24.85
C GLU A 170 -20.06 -3.69 -23.41
N LYS A 171 -21.35 -3.55 -23.10
CA LYS A 171 -21.82 -3.26 -21.74
C LYS A 171 -21.28 -4.34 -20.80
N GLU A 172 -20.35 -3.95 -19.92
CA GLU A 172 -19.82 -4.84 -18.88
C GLU A 172 -20.98 -5.40 -18.04
N ASN A 173 -20.85 -6.64 -17.57
CA ASN A 173 -21.74 -7.17 -16.53
C ASN A 173 -21.76 -6.17 -15.36
N GLU A 174 -22.95 -5.64 -15.06
CA GLU A 174 -23.13 -4.65 -14.00
C GLU A 174 -22.89 -5.33 -12.64
N PHE A 175 -21.63 -5.40 -12.21
CA PHE A 175 -21.34 -5.59 -10.80
C PHE A 175 -22.02 -4.44 -10.05
N HIS A 176 -22.85 -4.77 -9.07
CA HIS A 176 -23.54 -3.79 -8.22
C HIS A 176 -22.51 -2.94 -7.46
N THR A 177 -22.04 -1.88 -8.12
CA THR A 177 -21.04 -0.97 -7.58
C THR A 177 -21.73 0.34 -7.23
N LYS A 178 -21.59 0.74 -5.96
CA LYS A 178 -22.03 2.06 -5.51
C LYS A 178 -21.31 3.12 -6.35
N LYS A 179 -22.07 3.99 -7.02
CA LYS A 179 -21.48 5.07 -7.81
C LYS A 179 -20.75 6.06 -6.90
N ILE A 180 -19.50 6.35 -7.23
CA ILE A 180 -18.71 7.41 -6.59
C ILE A 180 -19.07 8.72 -7.28
N LYS A 181 -19.45 9.73 -6.50
CA LYS A 181 -19.78 11.05 -7.05
C LYS A 181 -18.52 11.73 -7.57
N GLN A 182 -18.58 12.24 -8.81
CA GLN A 182 -17.55 13.09 -9.38
C GLN A 182 -17.48 14.40 -8.56
N SER A 183 -16.55 14.42 -7.62
CA SER A 183 -16.37 15.51 -6.64
C SER A 183 -15.06 16.26 -6.85
N SER A 184 -14.18 15.72 -7.70
CA SER A 184 -12.88 16.28 -8.06
C SER A 184 -12.50 15.82 -9.46
N GLN A 185 -11.62 16.57 -10.14
CA GLN A 185 -11.00 16.20 -11.42
C GLN A 185 -10.18 14.90 -11.36
N PHE A 186 -9.93 14.39 -10.16
CA PHE A 186 -9.29 13.09 -9.91
C PHE A 186 -10.30 11.95 -9.78
N VAL A 187 -11.61 12.20 -9.98
CA VAL A 187 -12.66 11.18 -9.85
C VAL A 187 -13.47 11.11 -11.13
N LYS A 188 -13.46 9.94 -11.77
CA LYS A 188 -14.22 9.69 -13.00
C LYS A 188 -14.54 8.21 -13.12
N ASN A 189 -15.72 7.85 -13.63
CA ASN A 189 -16.14 6.47 -13.86
C ASN A 189 -15.98 5.55 -12.63
N ASN A 190 -16.29 6.04 -11.42
CA ASN A 190 -16.07 5.33 -10.15
C ASN A 190 -14.61 4.97 -9.84
N GLN A 191 -13.64 5.62 -10.48
CA GLN A 191 -12.21 5.48 -10.21
C GLN A 191 -11.65 6.76 -9.61
N ILE A 192 -10.70 6.62 -8.70
CA ILE A 192 -9.94 7.73 -8.09
C ILE A 192 -8.51 7.68 -8.62
N LEU A 193 -8.04 8.74 -9.28
CA LEU A 193 -6.63 8.93 -9.58
C LEU A 193 -5.92 9.47 -8.34
N MET A 194 -4.92 8.73 -7.85
CA MET A 194 -4.12 9.10 -6.69
C MET A 194 -2.72 9.58 -7.14
N PRO A 195 -2.36 10.86 -6.89
CA PRO A 195 -1.02 11.37 -7.12
C PRO A 195 -0.01 10.83 -6.10
N ILE A 196 1.27 10.83 -6.48
CA ILE A 196 2.39 10.29 -5.69
C ILE A 196 3.36 11.41 -5.35
N ILE A 197 3.58 11.64 -4.05
CA ILE A 197 4.62 12.53 -3.55
C ILE A 197 5.98 11.85 -3.77
N GLN A 198 6.87 12.56 -4.46
CA GLN A 198 8.27 12.18 -4.69
C GLN A 198 9.21 13.13 -3.94
N GLY A 199 10.52 12.85 -3.98
CA GLY A 199 11.54 13.67 -3.31
C GLY A 199 12.57 12.90 -2.49
N GLY A 200 12.55 11.56 -2.52
CA GLY A 200 13.48 10.73 -1.74
C GLY A 200 13.46 11.09 -0.25
N CYS A 201 14.62 11.23 0.37
CA CYS A 201 14.74 11.69 1.76
C CYS A 201 15.04 13.20 1.89
N PHE A 202 14.92 13.97 0.79
CA PHE A 202 15.18 15.42 0.77
C PHE A 202 13.90 16.21 1.07
N LEU A 203 13.85 16.85 2.24
CA LEU A 203 12.62 17.47 2.76
C LEU A 203 12.13 18.66 1.90
N ASP A 204 13.05 19.41 1.30
CA ASP A 204 12.75 20.52 0.39
C ASP A 204 12.11 20.03 -0.92
N LEU A 205 12.57 18.89 -1.46
CA LEU A 205 11.95 18.25 -2.62
C LEU A 205 10.57 17.66 -2.28
N ARG A 206 10.40 17.14 -1.06
CA ARG A 206 9.09 16.70 -0.54
C ARG A 206 8.12 17.89 -0.44
N ASP A 207 8.56 19.03 0.10
CA ASP A 207 7.76 20.26 0.18
C ASP A 207 7.30 20.73 -1.20
N LEU A 208 8.22 20.75 -2.17
CA LEU A 208 7.91 21.08 -3.55
C LEU A 208 6.85 20.14 -4.14
N SER A 209 7.02 18.83 -3.95
CA SER A 209 6.09 17.82 -4.46
C SER A 209 4.70 17.94 -3.80
N ILE A 210 4.64 18.05 -2.47
CA ILE A 210 3.40 18.20 -1.70
C ILE A 210 2.65 19.45 -2.13
N LYS A 211 3.32 20.60 -2.16
CA LYS A 211 2.70 21.87 -2.56
C LYS A 211 2.10 21.77 -3.96
N SER A 212 2.87 21.27 -4.93
CA SER A 212 2.44 21.14 -6.33
C SER A 212 1.23 20.21 -6.49
N ILE A 213 1.17 19.14 -5.71
CA ILE A 213 0.07 18.18 -5.76
C ILE A 213 -1.17 18.74 -5.07
N LEU A 214 -1.04 19.34 -3.89
CA LEU A 214 -2.16 19.86 -3.11
C LEU A 214 -2.86 21.03 -3.81
N GLU A 215 -2.14 21.85 -4.60
CA GLU A 215 -2.73 22.89 -5.46
C GLU A 215 -3.78 22.33 -6.45
N LEU A 216 -3.70 21.04 -6.80
CA LEU A 216 -4.65 20.37 -7.69
C LEU A 216 -5.90 19.83 -6.96
N ASN A 217 -5.95 19.88 -5.62
CA ASN A 217 -7.03 19.39 -4.76
C ASN A 217 -7.39 17.89 -4.98
N PRO A 218 -6.42 16.96 -4.84
CA PRO A 218 -6.70 15.53 -4.98
C PRO A 218 -7.53 15.00 -3.79
N PRO A 219 -8.40 14.00 -3.99
CA PRO A 219 -9.23 13.41 -2.94
C PRO A 219 -8.47 12.39 -2.08
N ALA A 220 -7.24 12.05 -2.46
CA ALA A 220 -6.36 11.09 -1.80
C ALA A 220 -4.92 11.32 -2.30
N ILE A 221 -3.90 10.88 -1.56
CA ILE A 221 -2.51 11.08 -1.94
C ILE A 221 -1.62 9.94 -1.45
N ALA A 222 -0.57 9.63 -2.21
CA ALA A 222 0.42 8.64 -1.84
C ALA A 222 1.80 9.25 -1.55
N ILE A 223 2.61 8.57 -0.74
CA ILE A 223 4.01 8.85 -0.47
C ILE A 223 4.84 7.73 -1.08
N GLY A 224 5.58 8.04 -2.14
CA GLY A 224 6.46 7.10 -2.84
C GLY A 224 7.93 7.25 -2.45
N GLY A 225 8.75 6.26 -2.84
CA GLY A 225 10.21 6.35 -2.77
C GLY A 225 10.81 6.26 -1.35
N LEU A 226 10.17 5.51 -0.44
CA LEU A 226 10.59 5.33 0.96
C LEU A 226 10.63 3.84 1.37
N SER A 227 11.07 2.96 0.47
CA SER A 227 11.20 1.52 0.75
C SER A 227 12.42 0.89 0.07
N GLY A 228 13.52 1.64 -0.06
CA GLY A 228 14.67 1.32 -0.91
C GLY A 228 16.00 1.05 -0.19
N GLY A 229 16.00 1.01 1.15
CA GLY A 229 17.17 0.66 1.97
C GLY A 229 17.84 1.85 2.67
N GLU A 230 17.18 2.99 2.72
CA GLU A 230 17.47 4.11 3.60
C GLU A 230 17.43 3.73 5.09
N ASP A 231 18.00 4.58 5.92
CA ASP A 231 17.92 4.43 7.37
C ASP A 231 16.46 4.55 7.88
N LYS A 232 16.11 3.76 8.90
CA LYS A 232 14.75 3.71 9.46
C LYS A 232 14.31 5.07 10.00
N THR A 233 15.16 5.72 10.79
CA THR A 233 14.85 7.03 11.37
C THR A 233 14.67 8.06 10.25
N LEU A 234 15.52 8.04 9.22
CA LEU A 234 15.38 8.92 8.05
C LEU A 234 14.07 8.71 7.28
N MET A 235 13.69 7.46 7.03
CA MET A 235 12.42 7.08 6.39
C MET A 235 11.23 7.65 7.17
N PHE A 236 11.15 7.37 8.48
CA PHE A 236 10.05 7.84 9.32
C PHE A 236 10.03 9.36 9.50
N LYS A 237 11.19 10.01 9.57
CA LYS A 237 11.29 11.47 9.61
C LYS A 237 10.69 12.08 8.33
N THR A 238 10.95 11.47 7.18
CA THR A 238 10.38 11.89 5.90
C THR A 238 8.87 11.66 5.85
N ILE A 239 8.38 10.51 6.34
CA ILE A 239 6.94 10.24 6.46
C ILE A 239 6.26 11.31 7.32
N LEU A 240 6.77 11.57 8.52
CA LEU A 240 6.21 12.58 9.44
C LEU A 240 6.20 13.98 8.83
N HIS A 241 7.27 14.33 8.12
CA HIS A 241 7.38 15.60 7.41
C HIS A 241 6.26 15.76 6.36
N CYS A 242 5.95 14.69 5.63
CA CYS A 242 4.86 14.69 4.65
C CYS A 242 3.49 14.75 5.32
N THR A 243 3.23 13.89 6.30
CA THR A 243 1.90 13.76 6.91
C THR A 243 1.46 15.00 7.66
N LYS A 244 2.39 15.77 8.26
CA LYS A 244 2.09 17.06 8.91
C LYS A 244 1.51 18.12 7.98
N GLN A 245 1.79 18.02 6.67
CA GLN A 245 1.36 19.00 5.67
C GLN A 245 0.02 18.64 5.00
N ILE A 246 -0.43 17.39 5.15
CA ILE A 246 -1.60 16.85 4.46
C ILE A 246 -2.76 16.72 5.44
N LYS A 247 -3.90 17.35 5.13
CA LYS A 247 -5.09 17.35 5.97
C LYS A 247 -6.32 16.87 5.19
N ASN A 248 -7.22 16.18 5.87
CA ASN A 248 -8.57 15.83 5.38
C ASN A 248 -8.64 14.97 4.11
N ILE A 249 -7.56 14.28 3.74
CA ILE A 249 -7.54 13.26 2.67
C ILE A 249 -6.76 12.03 3.14
N PRO A 250 -7.06 10.82 2.64
CA PRO A 250 -6.33 9.62 3.01
C PRO A 250 -4.90 9.66 2.46
N ILE A 251 -3.96 9.22 3.29
CA ILE A 251 -2.52 9.16 3.00
C ILE A 251 -2.09 7.70 2.86
N TYR A 252 -1.56 7.35 1.70
CA TYR A 252 -1.02 6.02 1.42
C TYR A 252 0.51 6.05 1.39
N VAL A 253 1.20 5.34 2.28
CA VAL A 253 2.65 5.16 2.16
C VAL A 253 2.97 3.80 1.53
N MET A 254 3.66 3.83 0.39
CA MET A 254 3.86 2.68 -0.48
C MET A 254 5.00 1.79 0.01
N GLY A 255 4.82 0.47 -0.05
CA GLY A 255 5.90 -0.52 0.13
C GLY A 255 6.30 -0.85 1.57
N ILE A 256 5.58 -0.36 2.57
CA ILE A 256 5.88 -0.60 3.99
C ILE A 256 5.24 -1.90 4.47
N GLY A 257 6.07 -2.88 4.88
CA GLY A 257 5.62 -4.26 5.11
C GLY A 257 5.98 -4.93 6.42
N TYR A 258 6.93 -4.39 7.19
CA TYR A 258 7.23 -4.96 8.51
C TYR A 258 6.13 -4.56 9.50
N PRO A 259 5.67 -5.45 10.39
CA PRO A 259 4.65 -5.13 11.40
C PRO A 259 4.93 -3.85 12.19
N GLU A 260 6.17 -3.70 12.68
CA GLU A 260 6.64 -2.52 13.40
C GLU A 260 6.53 -1.25 12.55
N ASP A 261 6.95 -1.30 11.29
CA ASP A 261 6.93 -0.13 10.41
C ASP A 261 5.51 0.29 10.06
N VAL A 262 4.61 -0.68 9.92
CA VAL A 262 3.20 -0.45 9.65
C VAL A 262 2.55 0.29 10.83
N LEU A 263 2.79 -0.16 12.06
CA LEU A 263 2.27 0.53 13.25
C LEU A 263 2.85 1.93 13.42
N LEU A 264 4.17 2.09 13.20
CA LEU A 264 4.80 3.41 13.26
C LEU A 264 4.22 4.33 12.17
N SER A 265 4.03 3.83 10.95
CA SER A 265 3.41 4.63 9.87
C SER A 265 2.00 5.09 10.23
N PHE A 266 1.19 4.24 10.87
CA PHE A 266 -0.11 4.65 11.40
C PHE A 266 0.01 5.72 12.49
N ALA A 267 0.96 5.57 13.41
CA ALA A 267 1.23 6.55 14.47
C ALA A 267 1.64 7.92 13.90
N LEU A 268 2.33 7.94 12.75
CA LEU A 268 2.73 9.15 12.03
C LEU A 268 1.63 9.73 11.13
N GLY A 269 0.42 9.13 11.10
CA GLY A 269 -0.74 9.67 10.41
C GLY A 269 -0.98 9.14 8.99
N CYS A 270 -0.30 8.07 8.58
CA CYS A 270 -0.66 7.34 7.35
C CYS A 270 -1.96 6.54 7.55
N ASP A 271 -2.76 6.43 6.51
CA ASP A 271 -4.04 5.70 6.52
C ASP A 271 -3.94 4.34 5.80
N MET A 272 -3.09 4.22 4.78
CA MET A 272 -2.95 3.00 3.97
C MET A 272 -1.49 2.63 3.77
N MET A 273 -1.22 1.32 3.75
CA MET A 273 0.07 0.74 3.36
C MET A 273 -0.13 -0.56 2.61
N ASP A 274 0.87 -0.97 1.85
CA ASP A 274 0.90 -2.24 1.14
C ASP A 274 2.29 -2.86 1.22
N CYS A 275 2.37 -4.19 1.12
CA CYS A 275 3.63 -4.85 0.85
C CYS A 275 3.44 -6.31 0.47
N VAL A 276 4.36 -6.83 -0.33
CA VAL A 276 4.50 -8.29 -0.56
C VAL A 276 5.14 -9.01 0.64
N TYR A 277 5.66 -8.29 1.63
CA TYR A 277 6.41 -8.86 2.77
C TYR A 277 5.68 -10.01 3.46
N PRO A 278 4.38 -9.91 3.83
CA PRO A 278 3.67 -10.96 4.57
C PRO A 278 3.66 -12.31 3.84
N THR A 279 3.33 -12.30 2.54
CA THR A 279 3.28 -13.53 1.72
C THR A 279 4.65 -13.98 1.26
N ARG A 280 5.60 -13.05 1.07
CA ARG A 280 6.98 -13.38 0.69
C ARG A 280 7.68 -14.12 1.82
N THR A 281 7.62 -13.60 3.03
CA THR A 281 8.35 -14.16 4.18
C THR A 281 7.72 -15.43 4.74
N ALA A 282 6.40 -15.60 4.57
CA ALA A 282 5.69 -16.84 4.86
C ALA A 282 6.31 -18.06 4.15
N ARG A 283 6.68 -17.91 2.86
CA ARG A 283 7.34 -18.97 2.07
C ARG A 283 8.73 -19.33 2.59
N PHE A 284 9.36 -18.45 3.36
CA PHE A 284 10.62 -18.69 4.05
C PHE A 284 10.41 -19.07 5.53
N GLY A 285 9.19 -19.45 5.90
CA GLY A 285 8.82 -19.96 7.21
C GLY A 285 8.78 -18.92 8.33
N LYS A 286 8.68 -17.63 8.01
CA LYS A 286 8.47 -16.57 9.01
C LYS A 286 6.98 -16.33 9.23
N MET A 287 6.52 -16.57 10.45
CA MET A 287 5.14 -16.37 10.89
C MET A 287 5.09 -15.22 11.90
N PHE A 288 4.25 -14.22 11.68
CA PHE A 288 4.21 -13.01 12.53
C PHE A 288 3.58 -13.24 13.89
N ASP A 289 4.06 -12.53 14.90
CA ASP A 289 3.52 -12.63 16.26
C ASP A 289 3.84 -11.34 17.06
N ASP A 290 3.01 -11.02 18.04
CA ASP A 290 3.21 -9.86 18.90
C ASP A 290 4.44 -10.01 19.81
N PHE A 291 4.91 -11.23 20.08
CA PHE A 291 6.12 -11.53 20.87
C PHE A 291 7.34 -11.80 19.99
N GLY A 292 7.35 -11.21 18.79
CA GLY A 292 8.38 -11.39 17.79
C GLY A 292 8.16 -12.60 16.90
N ASP A 293 8.53 -12.45 15.63
CA ASP A 293 8.20 -13.41 14.58
C ASP A 293 8.78 -14.81 14.82
N ILE A 294 7.97 -15.83 14.54
CA ILE A 294 8.33 -17.24 14.68
C ILE A 294 9.00 -17.72 13.39
N ASN A 295 10.18 -18.35 13.53
CA ASN A 295 10.82 -19.05 12.43
C ASN A 295 10.48 -20.55 12.50
N LEU A 296 9.50 -20.97 11.70
CA LEU A 296 8.99 -22.35 11.60
C LEU A 296 10.01 -23.33 10.97
N LEU A 297 11.13 -22.84 10.43
CA LEU A 297 12.21 -23.69 9.94
C LEU A 297 13.11 -24.20 11.07
N LYS A 298 13.13 -23.49 12.21
CA LYS A 298 13.89 -23.85 13.41
C LYS A 298 13.05 -24.68 14.39
N PRO A 299 13.68 -25.44 15.31
CA PRO A 299 12.96 -26.15 16.37
C PRO A 299 12.09 -25.19 17.20
N LEU A 300 10.82 -25.54 17.36
CA LEU A 300 9.83 -24.78 18.12
C LEU A 300 9.99 -25.11 19.61
N LYS A 301 10.92 -24.43 20.30
CA LYS A 301 11.08 -24.59 21.75
C LYS A 301 10.04 -23.75 22.49
N ASP A 302 9.14 -24.42 23.21
CA ASP A 302 8.18 -23.86 24.18
C ASP A 302 7.32 -22.67 23.71
N ARG A 303 7.21 -22.46 22.39
CA ARG A 303 6.38 -21.40 21.82
C ARG A 303 4.92 -21.87 21.77
N LYS A 304 4.09 -21.23 22.58
CA LYS A 304 2.64 -21.29 22.41
C LYS A 304 2.22 -20.39 21.27
N LYS A 305 1.18 -20.83 20.57
CA LYS A 305 0.52 -20.06 19.54
C LYS A 305 -0.21 -18.87 20.18
N SER A 306 -0.13 -17.69 19.57
CA SER A 306 -0.97 -16.54 19.96
C SER A 306 -2.45 -16.86 19.78
N GLU A 307 -3.32 -16.13 20.49
CA GLU A 307 -4.79 -16.23 20.42
C GLU A 307 -5.38 -15.70 19.09
N CYS A 308 -4.67 -15.94 17.98
CA CYS A 308 -5.03 -15.51 16.64
C CYS A 308 -6.26 -16.26 16.12
N GLN A 309 -7.21 -15.52 15.56
CA GLN A 309 -8.50 -16.04 15.10
C GLN A 309 -8.53 -16.42 13.61
N CYS A 310 -7.38 -16.38 12.92
CA CYS A 310 -7.30 -16.70 11.50
C CYS A 310 -7.60 -18.18 11.22
N PHE A 311 -7.81 -18.54 9.95
CA PHE A 311 -8.07 -19.92 9.56
C PHE A 311 -6.92 -20.86 9.99
N THR A 312 -5.68 -20.51 9.71
CA THR A 312 -4.50 -21.28 10.17
C THR A 312 -4.46 -21.38 11.70
N CYS A 313 -4.80 -20.25 12.34
CA CYS A 313 -5.13 -19.99 13.74
C CYS A 313 -5.86 -21.12 14.49
N LYS A 314 -6.98 -21.47 13.87
CA LYS A 314 -8.02 -22.30 14.45
C LYS A 314 -7.87 -23.78 14.14
N ASN A 315 -7.19 -24.11 13.05
CA ASN A 315 -7.22 -25.47 12.50
C ASN A 315 -5.90 -26.24 12.63
N TYR A 316 -4.76 -25.56 12.82
CA TYR A 316 -3.45 -26.22 12.76
C TYR A 316 -2.53 -25.78 13.90
N SER A 317 -1.81 -26.72 14.52
CA SER A 317 -0.81 -26.39 15.54
C SER A 317 0.50 -25.89 14.92
N LEU A 318 1.40 -25.31 15.73
CA LEU A 318 2.72 -24.92 15.24
C LEU A 318 3.55 -26.16 14.84
N GLU A 319 3.41 -27.27 15.56
CA GLU A 319 4.06 -28.56 15.26
C GLU A 319 3.61 -29.10 13.90
N TYR A 320 2.31 -29.02 13.59
CA TYR A 320 1.79 -29.39 12.27
C TYR A 320 2.47 -28.57 11.17
N LEU A 321 2.52 -27.25 11.33
CA LEU A 321 3.17 -26.36 10.37
C LEU A 321 4.67 -26.69 10.23
N GLY A 322 5.35 -26.99 11.33
CA GLY A 322 6.75 -27.43 11.33
C GLY A 322 6.99 -28.75 10.59
N LEU A 323 6.05 -29.70 10.69
CA LEU A 323 6.12 -30.99 9.99
C LEU A 323 5.97 -30.82 8.47
N ILE A 324 5.05 -29.95 8.02
CA ILE A 324 4.75 -29.75 6.60
C ILE A 324 5.57 -28.64 5.93
N LYS A 325 6.60 -28.09 6.61
CA LYS A 325 7.33 -26.88 6.19
C LYS A 325 7.92 -26.90 4.78
N ASN A 326 8.12 -28.08 4.20
CA ASN A 326 8.65 -28.28 2.86
C ASN A 326 7.55 -28.46 1.79
N THR A 327 6.29 -28.18 2.10
CA THR A 327 5.15 -28.35 1.19
C THR A 327 4.60 -27.00 0.71
N THR A 328 3.84 -27.01 -0.38
CA THR A 328 3.11 -25.82 -0.85
C THR A 328 2.01 -25.40 0.12
N ASN A 329 1.36 -26.35 0.80
CA ASN A 329 0.33 -26.08 1.80
C ASN A 329 0.86 -25.22 2.96
N PHE A 330 2.10 -25.44 3.36
CA PHE A 330 2.75 -24.61 4.37
C PHE A 330 2.80 -23.14 3.96
N CYS A 331 3.22 -22.85 2.72
CA CYS A 331 3.26 -21.49 2.20
C CYS A 331 1.90 -20.81 2.29
N SER A 332 0.83 -21.53 1.95
CA SER A 332 -0.54 -21.03 2.00
C SER A 332 -0.98 -20.73 3.43
N LEU A 333 -0.82 -21.68 4.35
CA LEU A 333 -1.24 -21.54 5.74
C LEU A 333 -0.50 -20.41 6.46
N VAL A 334 0.81 -20.28 6.28
CA VAL A 334 1.58 -19.19 6.90
C VAL A 334 1.24 -17.84 6.27
N SER A 335 0.97 -17.80 4.95
CA SER A 335 0.55 -16.57 4.27
C SER A 335 -0.83 -16.10 4.75
N ILE A 336 -1.78 -17.01 4.95
CA ILE A 336 -3.11 -16.69 5.52
C ILE A 336 -2.94 -16.05 6.90
N HIS A 337 -2.11 -16.64 7.77
CA HIS A 337 -1.83 -16.07 9.08
C HIS A 337 -1.19 -14.69 8.99
N ASN A 338 -0.13 -14.53 8.20
CA ASN A 338 0.59 -13.27 8.11
C ASN A 338 -0.30 -12.15 7.54
N LEU A 339 -1.13 -12.44 6.55
CA LEU A 339 -2.08 -11.46 5.99
C LEU A 339 -3.16 -11.08 7.00
N PHE A 340 -3.73 -12.06 7.70
CA PHE A 340 -4.68 -11.80 8.78
C PHE A 340 -4.05 -10.90 9.86
N TYR A 341 -2.84 -11.22 10.30
CA TYR A 341 -2.10 -10.46 11.30
C TYR A 341 -1.91 -8.98 10.90
N MET A 342 -1.55 -8.72 9.63
CA MET A 342 -1.37 -7.34 9.15
C MET A 342 -2.69 -6.56 9.06
N ASN A 343 -3.79 -7.21 8.64
CA ASN A 343 -5.11 -6.57 8.65
C ASN A 343 -5.59 -6.28 10.08
N GLU A 344 -5.29 -7.20 10.99
CA GLU A 344 -5.60 -7.12 12.41
C GLU A 344 -4.85 -5.97 13.10
N LEU A 345 -3.62 -5.64 12.69
CA LEU A 345 -2.94 -4.43 13.16
C LEU A 345 -3.76 -3.18 12.88
N GLY A 346 -4.29 -3.03 11.65
CA GLY A 346 -5.17 -1.90 11.32
C GLY A 346 -6.45 -1.88 12.15
N ARG A 347 -7.06 -3.05 12.37
CA ARG A 347 -8.28 -3.18 13.21
C ARG A 347 -8.01 -2.73 14.65
N ARG A 348 -6.94 -3.24 15.27
CA ARG A 348 -6.52 -2.88 16.64
C ARG A 348 -6.21 -1.39 16.77
N VAL A 349 -5.55 -0.79 15.77
CA VAL A 349 -5.31 0.66 15.73
C VAL A 349 -6.65 1.42 15.72
N ARG A 350 -7.61 1.02 14.89
CA ARG A 350 -8.93 1.66 14.86
C ARG A 350 -9.66 1.58 16.20
N GLU A 351 -9.65 0.41 16.84
CA GLU A 351 -10.29 0.21 18.15
C GLU A 351 -9.65 1.06 19.25
N THR A 352 -8.32 1.07 19.31
CA THR A 352 -7.57 1.78 20.35
C THR A 352 -7.61 3.31 20.18
N ILE A 353 -7.76 3.81 18.94
CA ILE A 353 -8.11 5.23 18.73
C ILE A 353 -9.52 5.50 19.26
N ASN A 354 -10.49 4.61 18.99
CA ASN A 354 -11.88 4.77 19.41
C ASN A 354 -12.07 4.76 20.93
N ASP A 355 -11.31 3.96 21.67
CA ASP A 355 -11.35 3.93 23.14
C ASP A 355 -10.35 4.90 23.82
N GLY A 356 -9.43 5.51 23.07
CA GLY A 356 -8.44 6.45 23.60
C GLY A 356 -7.22 5.79 24.24
N SER A 357 -6.95 4.51 23.95
CA SER A 357 -5.82 3.74 24.48
C SER A 357 -4.67 3.53 23.49
N PHE A 358 -4.65 4.23 22.35
CA PHE A 358 -3.66 4.04 21.27
C PHE A 358 -2.20 4.13 21.74
N ASP A 359 -1.84 5.15 22.53
CA ASP A 359 -0.49 5.31 23.09
C ASP A 359 -0.08 4.08 23.93
N LEU A 360 -0.99 3.58 24.77
CA LEU A 360 -0.76 2.41 25.63
C LEU A 360 -0.63 1.13 24.80
N PHE A 361 -1.45 0.99 23.75
CA PHE A 361 -1.38 -0.13 22.81
C PHE A 361 -0.01 -0.20 22.13
N LEU A 362 0.50 0.92 21.59
CA LEU A 362 1.81 0.94 20.94
C LEU A 362 2.94 0.59 21.90
N LYS A 363 2.94 1.15 23.13
CA LYS A 363 3.95 0.82 24.15
C LYS A 363 3.97 -0.68 24.44
N LYS A 364 2.81 -1.25 24.78
CA LYS A 364 2.68 -2.69 25.06
C LYS A 364 3.07 -3.56 23.88
N TYR A 365 2.69 -3.17 22.66
CA TYR A 365 3.05 -3.90 21.45
C TYR A 365 4.58 -3.98 21.30
N PHE A 366 5.27 -2.85 21.40
CA PHE A 366 6.73 -2.80 21.23
C PHE A 366 7.47 -3.47 22.38
N GLU A 367 7.02 -3.30 23.63
CA GLU A 367 7.55 -4.04 24.78
C GLU A 367 7.42 -5.55 24.58
N ASN A 368 6.25 -6.04 24.17
CA ASN A 368 6.05 -7.47 23.91
C ASN A 368 6.94 -7.97 22.77
N ARG A 369 6.98 -7.23 21.65
CA ARG A 369 7.71 -7.63 20.43
C ARG A 369 9.21 -7.74 20.65
N TYR A 370 9.76 -6.90 21.51
CA TYR A 370 11.19 -6.83 21.79
C TYR A 370 11.54 -7.29 23.22
N ASN A 371 10.62 -7.95 23.92
CA ASN A 371 10.82 -8.42 25.30
C ASN A 371 11.41 -7.33 26.22
N PHE A 372 10.76 -6.16 26.23
CA PHE A 372 11.14 -4.93 26.94
C PHE A 372 12.43 -4.24 26.45
N ASP A 373 13.21 -4.85 25.57
CA ASP A 373 14.40 -4.23 24.95
C ASP A 373 14.05 -3.47 23.65
N VAL A 374 13.19 -2.48 23.78
CA VAL A 374 12.69 -1.72 22.61
C VAL A 374 13.84 -0.94 21.95
N PRO A 375 14.07 -1.09 20.62
CA PRO A 375 15.17 -0.43 19.92
C PRO A 375 15.13 1.10 20.01
N CYS A 376 16.30 1.74 20.08
CA CYS A 376 16.41 3.20 20.20
C CYS A 376 15.71 3.94 19.06
N TRP A 377 15.80 3.46 17.82
CA TRP A 377 15.15 4.09 16.66
C TRP A 377 13.62 4.05 16.78
N VAL A 378 13.04 3.00 17.38
CA VAL A 378 11.59 2.92 17.64
C VAL A 378 11.18 3.95 18.69
N LYS A 379 11.94 4.02 19.80
CA LYS A 379 11.72 5.01 20.87
C LYS A 379 11.82 6.44 20.33
N GLU A 380 12.80 6.70 19.48
CA GLU A 380 13.00 7.98 18.82
C GLU A 380 11.78 8.37 17.96
N VAL A 381 11.33 7.49 17.06
CA VAL A 381 10.16 7.75 16.20
C VAL A 381 8.90 7.99 17.03
N LEU A 382 8.66 7.19 18.06
CA LEU A 382 7.48 7.35 18.93
C LEU A 382 7.54 8.63 19.78
N SER A 383 8.74 9.11 20.12
CA SER A 383 8.90 10.40 20.82
C SER A 383 8.42 11.60 19.98
N TRP A 384 8.51 11.52 18.64
CA TRP A 384 8.06 12.59 17.74
C TRP A 384 6.54 12.77 17.73
N VAL A 385 5.80 11.75 18.18
CA VAL A 385 4.35 11.75 18.35
C VAL A 385 3.94 11.69 19.82
N GLU A 386 4.85 12.12 20.72
CA GLU A 386 4.62 12.29 22.16
C GLU A 386 4.38 10.98 22.94
N ILE A 387 4.77 9.84 22.37
CA ILE A 387 4.70 8.53 23.02
C ILE A 387 6.08 8.18 23.60
N LYS A 388 6.22 8.27 24.93
CA LYS A 388 7.49 8.02 25.64
C LYS A 388 7.54 6.61 26.23
N PHE A 389 8.65 5.89 26.03
CA PHE A 389 8.97 4.65 26.74
C PHE A 389 9.64 4.92 28.07
#